data_AF-A0A5C6C1F4-F1
#
_entry.id   AF-A0A5C6C1F4-F1
#
_cell.length_a   1.000
_cell.length_b   1.000
_cell.length_c   1.000
_cell.angle_alpha   90.00
_cell.angle_beta   90.00
_cell.angle_gamma   90.00
#
_symmetry.space_group_name_H-M   'P 1'
#
loop_
_entity.id
_entity.type
_entity.pdbx_description
1 polymer ?
#
loop_
_entity_poly.entity_id
_entity_poly.type
_entity_poly.pdbx_seq_one_letter_code
_entity_poly.pdbx_strand_id
1 'polypeptide(L)'
;MAIRLPPCSANGIQRNSAVVRLSWSLSHTRSRLSVEILSHGIDSISPKLTQVLIHASVLPLGALLLAFSFATMAFATPDAAPFGGRKVLILMGAKMENSGTPEQLAAYEADYAKLDLNQDGFVNAAEFAKHGNELTRQAGHLVLDREVGGLVFKDEFLLDRVINAEAKEFFQRIDNDGNAQIHQHEFLAGSSLADPELAGRVFNGFDANGDLTLSVTEFLSVWSRWAREAPIEARLIAIEQTYTLPKEWQSDAFRKRIIEEEQSENLPASPKVKLVLELHNTSDEPIMISPGGGIDEPELTVQGPGLVAPDRLRSFSGTSSGSTPQPVIRPGKRFRIAIGSLNPGEFSLDNVYWTQAGEYTITASYPVWMNLAPHLPQLFKNQPVPKGLPIKFIVTSSACRVKVVAEP
;
A
#
# COMPACT_ATOMS: atom_id res chain seq x y z
N MET A 1 -34.88 3.53 21.74
CA MET A 1 -33.58 4.20 21.99
C MET A 1 -32.93 4.46 20.64
N ALA A 2 -32.43 5.67 20.39
CA ALA A 2 -31.74 6.01 19.14
C ALA A 2 -30.25 6.18 19.45
N ILE A 3 -29.40 5.38 18.80
CA ILE A 3 -27.94 5.46 18.94
C ILE A 3 -27.41 6.05 17.65
N ARG A 4 -26.71 7.18 17.76
CA ARG A 4 -26.10 7.87 16.61
C ARG A 4 -24.63 7.48 16.60
N LEU A 5 -24.19 6.78 15.54
CA LEU A 5 -22.77 6.43 15.38
C LEU A 5 -22.00 7.66 14.87
N PRO A 6 -20.77 7.90 15.36
CA PRO A 6 -19.94 9.00 14.89
C PRO A 6 -19.53 8.77 13.43
N PRO A 7 -19.37 9.83 12.62
CA PRO A 7 -18.87 9.69 11.25
C PRO A 7 -17.40 9.23 11.28
N CYS A 8 -17.10 8.15 10.57
CA CYS A 8 -15.71 7.76 10.28
C CYS A 8 -15.21 8.56 9.08
N SER A 9 -14.10 9.29 9.26
CA SER A 9 -13.38 9.98 8.19
C SER A 9 -12.15 9.17 7.82
N ALA A 10 -12.13 8.65 6.59
CA ALA A 10 -10.92 8.24 5.90
C ALA A 10 -10.97 8.87 4.50
N ASN A 11 -9.93 9.62 4.14
CA ASN A 11 -9.71 10.21 2.81
C ASN A 11 -10.79 11.16 2.29
N GLY A 12 -11.17 12.19 3.06
CA GLY A 12 -11.81 13.40 2.52
C GLY A 12 -13.22 13.24 1.91
N ILE A 13 -13.83 12.05 1.99
CA ILE A 13 -15.22 11.81 1.59
C ILE A 13 -16.04 11.57 2.86
N GLN A 14 -16.93 12.50 3.20
CA GLN A 14 -17.92 12.27 4.25
C GLN A 14 -18.88 11.16 3.81
N ARG A 15 -18.79 9.97 4.44
CA ARG A 15 -19.83 8.94 4.32
C ARG A 15 -20.93 9.20 5.34
N ASN A 16 -22.18 9.05 4.88
CA ASN A 16 -23.38 9.37 5.64
C ASN A 16 -23.51 8.55 6.93
N SER A 17 -23.98 9.20 8.00
CA SER A 17 -24.32 8.55 9.27
C SER A 17 -25.59 7.69 9.12
N ALA A 18 -25.51 6.40 9.41
CA ALA A 18 -26.70 5.55 9.56
C ALA A 18 -27.34 5.76 10.94
N VAL A 19 -28.68 5.82 10.99
CA VAL A 19 -29.42 5.89 12.25
C VAL A 19 -30.14 4.55 12.47
N VAL A 20 -29.79 3.86 13.55
CA VAL A 20 -30.49 2.64 13.97
C VAL A 20 -31.52 3.01 15.03
N ARG A 21 -32.78 2.71 14.76
CA ARG A 21 -33.90 2.93 15.68
C ARG A 21 -34.30 1.59 16.28
N LEU A 22 -34.17 1.48 17.60
CA LEU A 22 -34.65 0.33 18.37
C LEU A 22 -35.99 0.70 19.02
N SER A 23 -37.03 -0.06 18.69
CA SER A 23 -38.35 0.05 19.32
C SER A 23 -38.70 -1.25 20.04
N TRP A 24 -39.21 -1.11 21.27
CA TRP A 24 -39.58 -2.22 22.13
C TRP A 24 -41.05 -2.09 22.49
N SER A 25 -41.80 -3.17 22.30
CA SER A 25 -43.23 -3.25 22.60
C SER A 25 -43.48 -4.43 23.52
N LEU A 26 -44.15 -4.17 24.65
CA LEU A 26 -44.63 -5.17 25.59
C LEU A 26 -46.14 -5.31 25.43
N SER A 27 -46.61 -6.53 25.19
CA SER A 27 -47.98 -6.92 25.47
C SER A 27 -48.00 -7.91 26.64
N HIS A 28 -49.18 -8.13 27.23
CA HIS A 28 -49.36 -8.98 28.42
C HIS A 28 -48.86 -10.42 28.26
N THR A 29 -48.53 -10.87 27.04
CA THR A 29 -48.06 -12.24 26.78
C THR A 29 -46.80 -12.33 25.91
N ARG A 30 -46.29 -11.23 25.32
CA ARG A 30 -45.08 -11.24 24.48
C ARG A 30 -44.33 -9.92 24.52
N SER A 31 -43.00 -9.98 24.47
CA SER A 31 -42.14 -8.83 24.20
C SER A 31 -41.63 -8.91 22.75
N ARG A 32 -41.66 -7.79 22.03
CA ARG A 32 -41.17 -7.68 20.65
C ARG A 32 -40.13 -6.57 20.57
N LEU A 33 -38.94 -6.91 20.08
CA LEU A 33 -37.91 -5.95 19.69
C LEU A 33 -37.92 -5.80 18.17
N SER A 34 -38.06 -4.56 17.69
CA SER A 34 -37.95 -4.23 16.28
C SER A 34 -36.73 -3.33 16.07
N VAL A 35 -35.86 -3.74 15.14
CA VAL A 35 -34.69 -2.97 14.72
C VAL A 35 -34.98 -2.38 13.35
N GLU A 36 -34.86 -1.07 13.22
CA GLU A 36 -35.09 -0.34 11.97
C GLU A 36 -33.83 0.45 11.62
N ILE A 37 -33.28 0.24 10.43
CA ILE A 37 -32.08 0.95 9.95
C ILE A 37 -32.55 1.97 8.92
N LEU A 38 -32.39 3.26 9.24
CA LEU A 38 -32.79 4.36 8.37
C LEU A 38 -31.54 4.94 7.70
N SER A 39 -31.43 4.76 6.38
CA SER A 39 -30.49 5.49 5.53
C SER A 39 -31.16 6.77 5.01
N HIS A 40 -30.51 7.92 5.13
CA HIS A 40 -30.96 9.15 4.48
C HIS A 40 -30.03 9.49 3.31
N GLY A 41 -30.59 9.68 2.11
CA GLY A 41 -29.88 10.32 0.99
C GLY A 41 -30.35 9.97 -0.41
N ILE A 42 -31.12 10.91 -0.99
CA ILE A 42 -31.40 11.23 -2.42
C ILE A 42 -32.25 10.22 -3.22
N ASP A 43 -33.18 10.81 -3.98
CA ASP A 43 -34.36 10.26 -4.62
C ASP A 43 -34.15 9.07 -5.56
N SER A 44 -35.24 8.30 -5.72
CA SER A 44 -35.40 7.18 -6.64
C SER A 44 -34.69 5.88 -6.25
N ILE A 45 -35.30 5.13 -5.32
CA ILE A 45 -35.60 3.69 -5.38
C ILE A 45 -36.33 3.33 -4.08
N SER A 46 -37.46 2.63 -4.19
CA SER A 46 -38.33 2.23 -3.07
C SER A 46 -37.55 1.53 -1.94
N PRO A 47 -37.74 1.89 -0.66
CA PRO A 47 -37.05 1.20 0.44
C PRO A 47 -37.61 -0.22 0.59
N LYS A 48 -36.76 -1.24 0.37
CA LYS A 48 -37.06 -2.62 0.77
C LYS A 48 -36.96 -2.72 2.29
N LEU A 49 -38.11 -2.83 2.95
CA LEU A 49 -38.23 -3.19 4.37
C LEU A 49 -37.72 -4.63 4.58
N THR A 50 -36.54 -4.77 5.18
CA THR A 50 -36.06 -6.08 5.64
C THR A 50 -36.42 -6.22 7.12
N GLN A 51 -37.56 -6.85 7.41
CA GLN A 51 -37.92 -7.20 8.79
C GLN A 51 -37.24 -8.51 9.19
N VAL A 52 -36.23 -8.43 10.07
CA VAL A 52 -35.70 -9.61 10.75
C VAL A 52 -36.57 -9.88 11.98
N LEU A 53 -37.33 -10.98 11.96
CA LEU A 53 -38.32 -11.30 12.99
C LEU A 53 -37.77 -12.39 13.90
N ILE A 54 -37.10 -12.01 14.99
CA ILE A 54 -36.58 -12.95 15.99
C ILE A 54 -37.72 -13.34 16.94
N HIS A 55 -38.21 -14.58 16.86
CA HIS A 55 -39.10 -15.16 17.86
C HIS A 55 -38.29 -15.61 19.07
N ALA A 56 -38.22 -14.78 20.12
CA ALA A 56 -37.63 -15.17 21.39
C ALA A 56 -38.74 -15.64 22.36
N SER A 57 -38.84 -16.95 22.57
CA SER A 57 -39.56 -17.52 23.71
C SER A 57 -38.81 -17.12 24.99
N VAL A 58 -39.55 -16.60 25.97
CA VAL A 58 -39.10 -16.12 27.29
C VAL A 58 -37.78 -16.73 27.77
N LEU A 59 -36.68 -15.99 27.58
CA LEU A 59 -35.41 -16.25 28.25
C LEU A 59 -35.22 -15.20 29.36
N PRO A 60 -34.64 -15.58 30.52
CA PRO A 60 -34.38 -14.66 31.61
C PRO A 60 -33.44 -13.54 31.17
N LEU A 61 -33.66 -12.33 31.70
CA LEU A 61 -32.96 -11.08 31.34
C LEU A 61 -31.42 -11.20 31.28
N GLY A 62 -30.83 -12.16 32.01
CA GLY A 62 -29.39 -12.45 31.99
C GLY A 62 -28.86 -13.10 30.69
N ALA A 63 -29.70 -13.81 29.92
CA ALA A 63 -29.29 -14.43 28.65
C ALA A 63 -29.27 -13.44 27.48
N LEU A 64 -30.01 -12.33 27.57
CA LEU A 64 -30.08 -11.30 26.52
C LEU A 64 -28.78 -10.48 26.42
N LEU A 65 -28.05 -10.33 27.54
CA LEU A 65 -26.73 -9.70 27.59
C LEU A 65 -25.64 -10.56 26.93
N LEU A 66 -25.77 -11.89 26.99
CA LEU A 66 -24.88 -12.82 26.28
C LEU A 66 -25.15 -12.87 24.77
N ALA A 67 -26.41 -12.73 24.34
CA ALA A 67 -26.74 -12.58 22.92
C ALA A 67 -26.28 -11.23 22.33
N PHE A 68 -26.22 -10.17 23.15
CA PHE A 68 -25.67 -8.87 22.72
C PHE A 68 -24.14 -8.87 22.59
N SER A 69 -23.43 -9.77 23.28
CA SER A 69 -21.99 -9.98 23.09
C SER A 69 -21.63 -10.71 21.80
N PHE A 70 -22.58 -11.37 21.12
CA PHE A 70 -22.34 -12.03 19.82
C PHE A 70 -22.73 -11.16 18.60
N ALA A 71 -23.51 -10.10 18.79
CA ALA A 71 -23.90 -9.17 17.73
C ALA A 71 -22.94 -7.97 17.56
N THR A 72 -21.82 -7.96 18.29
CA THR A 72 -20.61 -7.24 17.90
C THR A 72 -19.67 -8.21 17.18
N MET A 73 -20.16 -8.82 16.10
CA MET A 73 -19.23 -9.19 15.03
C MET A 73 -18.61 -7.88 14.58
N ALA A 74 -17.35 -7.69 14.99
CA ALA A 74 -16.48 -6.71 14.40
C ALA A 74 -16.72 -6.78 12.89
N PHE A 75 -17.14 -5.66 12.29
CA PHE A 75 -16.77 -5.41 10.91
C PHE A 75 -15.25 -5.43 10.94
N ALA A 76 -14.67 -6.61 10.70
CA ALA A 76 -13.26 -6.74 10.40
C ALA A 76 -13.05 -5.81 9.23
N THR A 77 -12.27 -4.76 9.45
CA THR A 77 -11.74 -3.99 8.35
C THR A 77 -11.07 -4.99 7.40
N PRO A 78 -11.36 -4.97 6.08
CA PRO A 78 -10.76 -5.90 5.13
C PRO A 78 -9.23 -5.73 4.98
N ASP A 79 -8.63 -4.79 5.71
CA ASP A 79 -7.20 -4.53 5.76
C ASP A 79 -6.50 -5.40 6.81
N ALA A 80 -6.33 -6.67 6.46
CA ALA A 80 -5.09 -7.42 6.64
C ALA A 80 -5.41 -8.88 6.34
N ALA A 81 -4.89 -9.40 5.23
CA ALA A 81 -4.56 -10.82 5.24
C ALA A 81 -3.73 -11.06 6.53
N PRO A 82 -4.06 -12.05 7.37
CA PRO A 82 -3.35 -12.26 8.64
C PRO A 82 -1.86 -12.59 8.48
N PHE A 83 -1.38 -12.66 7.23
CA PHE A 83 -0.04 -12.93 6.76
C PHE A 83 0.19 -12.07 5.52
N GLY A 84 1.43 -11.60 5.26
CA GLY A 84 1.74 -10.86 4.02
C GLY A 84 1.22 -11.63 2.80
N GLY A 85 0.36 -11.00 2.00
CA GLY A 85 -0.35 -11.57 0.88
C GLY A 85 0.59 -12.21 -0.14
N ARG A 86 1.74 -11.59 -0.42
CA ARG A 86 2.78 -12.19 -1.30
C ARG A 86 3.20 -13.58 -0.83
N LYS A 87 3.42 -13.75 0.47
CA LYS A 87 3.83 -15.03 1.07
C LYS A 87 2.72 -16.09 0.93
N VAL A 88 1.47 -15.67 1.06
CA VAL A 88 0.31 -16.55 0.84
C VAL A 88 0.27 -17.02 -0.61
N LEU A 89 0.47 -16.14 -1.59
CA LEU A 89 0.50 -16.52 -3.00
C LEU A 89 1.61 -17.54 -3.30
N ILE A 90 2.81 -17.35 -2.73
CA ILE A 90 3.91 -18.32 -2.84
C ILE A 90 3.50 -19.68 -2.26
N LEU A 91 2.84 -19.70 -1.09
CA LEU A 91 2.34 -20.95 -0.48
C LEU A 91 1.26 -21.64 -1.34
N MET A 92 0.49 -20.86 -2.10
CA MET A 92 -0.47 -21.36 -3.08
C MET A 92 0.21 -21.89 -4.36
N GLY A 93 1.52 -21.69 -4.52
CA GLY A 93 2.29 -22.12 -5.67
C GLY A 93 2.44 -21.07 -6.77
N ALA A 94 2.13 -19.80 -6.48
CA ALA A 94 2.37 -18.70 -7.41
C ALA A 94 3.87 -18.50 -7.67
N LYS A 95 4.23 -18.30 -8.93
CA LYS A 95 5.56 -17.97 -9.41
C LYS A 95 5.73 -16.45 -9.61
N MET A 96 4.63 -15.71 -9.73
CA MET A 96 4.58 -14.25 -9.86
C MET A 96 5.49 -13.77 -11.00
N GLU A 97 6.49 -12.93 -10.71
CA GLU A 97 7.48 -12.43 -11.68
C GLU A 97 8.26 -13.52 -12.43
N ASN A 98 8.30 -14.74 -11.89
CA ASN A 98 8.99 -15.87 -12.49
C ASN A 98 8.07 -16.73 -13.40
N SER A 99 6.79 -16.35 -13.58
CA SER A 99 5.84 -17.14 -14.38
C SER A 99 5.95 -16.93 -15.89
N GLY A 100 6.49 -15.80 -16.36
CA GLY A 100 6.52 -15.45 -17.78
C GLY A 100 7.59 -16.20 -18.59
N THR A 101 7.20 -16.84 -19.69
CA THR A 101 8.18 -17.39 -20.66
C THR A 101 8.80 -16.26 -21.50
N PRO A 102 10.00 -16.46 -22.08
CA PRO A 102 10.59 -15.48 -22.99
C PRO A 102 9.67 -15.08 -24.14
N GLU A 103 8.88 -16.03 -24.67
CA GLU A 103 7.92 -15.78 -25.74
C GLU A 103 6.75 -14.92 -25.28
N GLN A 104 6.21 -15.17 -24.08
CA GLN A 104 5.15 -14.35 -23.48
C GLN A 104 5.64 -12.93 -23.20
N LEU A 105 6.85 -12.80 -22.65
CA LEU A 105 7.47 -11.50 -22.39
C LEU A 105 7.68 -10.74 -23.70
N ALA A 106 8.21 -11.36 -24.75
CA ALA A 106 8.36 -10.73 -26.06
C ALA A 106 7.02 -10.28 -26.65
N ALA A 107 5.96 -11.05 -26.47
CA ALA A 107 4.61 -10.65 -26.89
C ALA A 107 4.11 -9.43 -26.11
N TYR A 108 4.31 -9.39 -24.79
CA TYR A 108 3.92 -8.24 -23.97
C TYR A 108 4.76 -6.99 -24.27
N GLU A 109 6.05 -7.16 -24.57
CA GLU A 109 6.90 -6.05 -25.03
C GLU A 109 6.41 -5.48 -26.36
N ALA A 110 6.00 -6.34 -27.30
CA ALA A 110 5.43 -5.91 -28.57
C ALA A 110 4.09 -5.18 -28.37
N ASP A 111 3.28 -5.57 -27.38
CA ASP A 111 2.06 -4.85 -27.02
C ASP A 111 2.37 -3.49 -26.36
N TYR A 112 3.37 -3.43 -25.49
CA TYR A 112 3.82 -2.17 -24.89
C TYR A 112 4.31 -1.17 -25.94
N ALA A 113 5.10 -1.62 -26.92
CA ALA A 113 5.62 -0.77 -28.00
C ALA A 113 4.51 -0.17 -28.90
N LYS A 114 3.30 -0.75 -28.90
CA LYS A 114 2.12 -0.17 -29.58
C LYS A 114 1.45 0.92 -28.75
N LEU A 115 1.64 0.91 -27.43
CA LEU A 115 1.09 1.88 -26.50
C LEU A 115 2.01 3.09 -26.34
N ASP A 116 3.33 2.89 -26.27
CA ASP A 116 4.34 3.96 -26.18
C ASP A 116 4.56 4.60 -27.56
N LEU A 117 3.71 5.58 -27.88
CA LEU A 117 3.64 6.18 -29.22
C LEU A 117 4.80 7.11 -29.55
N ASN A 118 5.31 7.81 -28.52
CA ASN A 118 6.38 8.78 -28.69
C ASN A 118 7.76 8.17 -28.36
N GLN A 119 7.81 6.92 -27.88
CA GLN A 119 9.02 6.19 -27.51
C GLN A 119 9.81 6.87 -26.40
N ASP A 120 9.12 7.54 -25.47
CA ASP A 120 9.74 8.17 -24.31
C ASP A 120 9.99 7.18 -23.16
N GLY A 121 9.60 5.91 -23.33
CA GLY A 121 9.84 4.82 -22.39
C GLY A 121 8.80 4.74 -21.28
N PHE A 122 7.71 5.49 -21.37
CA PHE A 122 6.54 5.37 -20.52
C PHE A 122 5.25 5.49 -21.35
N VAL A 123 4.14 5.01 -20.79
CA VAL A 123 2.81 5.19 -21.38
C VAL A 123 2.03 6.11 -20.45
N ASN A 124 1.65 7.28 -20.96
CA ASN A 124 0.78 8.21 -20.24
C ASN A 124 -0.71 7.94 -20.53
N ALA A 125 -1.59 8.64 -19.79
CA ALA A 125 -3.04 8.47 -19.94
C ALA A 125 -3.58 8.77 -21.36
N ALA A 126 -2.95 9.68 -22.11
CA ALA A 126 -3.38 10.04 -23.46
C ALA A 126 -3.00 8.95 -24.49
N GLU A 127 -1.80 8.40 -24.37
CA GLU A 127 -1.34 7.25 -25.15
C GLU A 127 -2.21 6.02 -24.86
N PHE A 128 -2.47 5.77 -23.59
CA PHE A 128 -3.37 4.69 -23.16
C PHE A 128 -4.78 4.89 -23.69
N ALA A 129 -5.34 6.11 -23.69
CA ALA A 129 -6.69 6.35 -24.21
C ALA A 129 -6.80 6.12 -25.74
N LYS A 130 -5.70 6.32 -26.48
CA LYS A 130 -5.69 6.23 -27.95
C LYS A 130 -5.69 4.78 -28.46
N HIS A 131 -5.04 3.86 -27.74
CA HIS A 131 -4.94 2.44 -28.13
C HIS A 131 -5.43 1.44 -27.07
N GLY A 132 -5.87 1.93 -25.91
CA GLY A 132 -6.32 1.12 -24.79
C GLY A 132 -7.55 0.29 -25.10
N ASN A 133 -8.48 0.73 -25.95
CA ASN A 133 -9.76 0.02 -26.12
C ASN A 133 -9.65 -1.47 -26.51
N GLU A 134 -8.53 -1.91 -27.11
CA GLU A 134 -8.26 -3.31 -27.43
C GLU A 134 -7.49 -4.06 -26.33
N LEU A 135 -6.51 -3.40 -25.68
CA LEU A 135 -5.68 -3.97 -24.60
C LEU A 135 -6.34 -3.84 -23.21
N THR A 136 -7.01 -2.73 -22.92
CA THR A 136 -7.85 -2.43 -21.73
C THR A 136 -9.07 -3.34 -21.63
N ARG A 137 -9.61 -3.88 -22.74
CA ARG A 137 -10.64 -4.96 -22.67
C ARG A 137 -10.08 -6.26 -22.09
N GLN A 138 -8.79 -6.54 -22.30
CA GLN A 138 -8.11 -7.72 -21.74
C GLN A 138 -7.44 -7.43 -20.39
N ALA A 139 -7.12 -6.17 -20.13
CA ALA A 139 -6.37 -5.66 -18.99
C ALA A 139 -7.21 -4.75 -18.08
N GLY A 140 -8.52 -4.99 -17.95
CA GLY A 140 -9.45 -4.20 -17.12
C GLY A 140 -9.08 -4.09 -15.62
N HIS A 141 -7.95 -4.69 -15.23
CA HIS A 141 -7.34 -4.66 -13.91
C HIS A 141 -5.88 -4.19 -13.90
N LEU A 142 -5.39 -3.52 -14.96
CA LEU A 142 -4.19 -2.69 -14.82
C LEU A 142 -4.54 -1.63 -13.76
N VAL A 143 -4.24 -1.97 -12.50
CA VAL A 143 -4.13 -1.02 -11.41
C VAL A 143 -2.92 -0.21 -11.79
N LEU A 144 -3.14 0.77 -12.68
CA LEU A 144 -2.19 1.83 -12.96
C LEU A 144 -1.87 2.41 -11.60
N ASP A 145 -0.68 2.12 -11.11
CA ASP A 145 -0.26 2.67 -9.85
C ASP A 145 -0.22 4.19 -10.02
N ARG A 146 -1.16 4.88 -9.35
CA ARG A 146 -1.26 6.34 -9.40
C ARG A 146 -0.09 7.01 -8.67
N GLU A 147 0.79 6.23 -8.04
CA GLU A 147 1.90 6.75 -7.23
C GLU A 147 2.95 7.52 -8.04
N VAL A 148 3.06 7.32 -9.36
CA VAL A 148 3.94 8.14 -10.23
C VAL A 148 3.14 8.84 -11.34
N GLY A 149 2.23 9.74 -10.95
CA GLY A 149 1.66 10.74 -11.86
C GLY A 149 0.83 10.19 -13.04
N GLY A 150 0.43 8.92 -13.01
CA GLY A 150 -0.31 8.27 -14.10
C GLY A 150 0.55 7.86 -15.31
N LEU A 151 1.85 7.64 -15.10
CA LEU A 151 2.78 7.07 -16.09
C LEU A 151 2.97 5.58 -15.84
N VAL A 152 3.04 4.78 -16.91
CA VAL A 152 3.32 3.33 -16.84
C VAL A 152 4.64 3.04 -17.52
N PHE A 153 5.60 2.55 -16.74
CA PHE A 153 6.88 2.10 -17.28
C PHE A 153 6.76 0.69 -17.86
N LYS A 154 7.64 0.38 -18.81
CA LYS A 154 7.69 -0.93 -19.48
C LYS A 154 7.73 -2.08 -18.48
N ASP A 155 8.61 -2.04 -17.49
CA ASP A 155 8.77 -3.14 -16.52
C ASP A 155 7.51 -3.34 -15.66
N GLU A 156 6.84 -2.25 -15.27
CA GLU A 156 5.57 -2.29 -14.53
C GLU A 156 4.46 -2.93 -15.38
N PHE A 157 4.37 -2.55 -16.66
CA PHE A 157 3.42 -3.13 -17.60
C PHE A 157 3.67 -4.63 -17.79
N LEU A 158 4.92 -5.04 -18.00
CA LEU A 158 5.26 -6.45 -18.16
C LEU A 158 4.93 -7.26 -16.90
N LEU A 159 5.27 -6.74 -15.73
CA LEU A 159 4.97 -7.39 -14.45
C LEU A 159 3.46 -7.58 -14.25
N ASP A 160 2.66 -6.56 -14.54
CA ASP A 160 1.20 -6.67 -14.45
C ASP A 160 0.66 -7.77 -15.37
N ARG A 161 1.14 -7.86 -16.62
CA ARG A 161 0.69 -8.87 -17.58
C ARG A 161 1.02 -10.28 -17.11
N VAL A 162 2.23 -10.47 -16.58
CA VAL A 162 2.69 -11.74 -16.03
C VAL A 162 1.85 -12.16 -14.82
N ILE A 163 1.67 -11.27 -13.83
CA ILE A 163 0.85 -11.53 -12.63
C ILE A 163 -0.60 -11.84 -13.01
N ASN A 164 -1.20 -11.06 -13.90
CA ASN A 164 -2.59 -11.24 -14.31
C ASN A 164 -2.82 -12.51 -15.13
N ALA A 165 -1.86 -12.90 -15.98
CA ALA A 165 -1.94 -14.15 -16.72
C ALA A 165 -1.92 -15.36 -15.77
N GLU A 166 -0.97 -15.38 -14.83
CA GLU A 166 -0.88 -16.43 -13.82
C GLU A 166 -2.14 -16.51 -12.95
N ALA A 167 -2.64 -15.37 -12.49
CA ALA A 167 -3.84 -15.32 -11.66
C ALA A 167 -5.08 -15.89 -12.38
N LYS A 168 -5.21 -15.63 -13.69
CA LYS A 168 -6.30 -16.19 -14.53
C LYS A 168 -6.17 -17.71 -14.69
N GLU A 169 -4.96 -18.21 -14.95
CA GLU A 169 -4.70 -19.66 -15.02
C GLU A 169 -5.03 -20.33 -13.69
N PHE A 170 -4.65 -19.70 -12.57
CA PHE A 170 -4.95 -20.20 -11.24
C PHE A 170 -6.45 -20.22 -10.96
N PHE A 171 -7.16 -19.14 -11.31
CA PHE A 171 -8.61 -19.05 -11.16
C PHE A 171 -9.30 -20.18 -11.92
N GLN A 172 -8.99 -20.34 -13.21
CA GLN A 172 -9.59 -21.37 -14.08
C GLN A 172 -9.32 -22.79 -13.60
N ARG A 173 -8.18 -23.02 -12.95
CA ARG A 173 -7.85 -24.32 -12.38
C ARG A 173 -8.69 -24.68 -11.15
N ILE A 174 -9.16 -23.67 -10.40
CA ILE A 174 -9.96 -23.87 -9.18
C ILE A 174 -11.45 -23.88 -9.48
N ASP A 175 -11.90 -23.05 -10.42
CA ASP A 175 -13.26 -22.99 -10.95
C ASP A 175 -13.60 -24.28 -11.71
N ASN A 176 -13.93 -25.34 -10.97
CA ASN A 176 -14.08 -26.69 -11.50
C ASN A 176 -15.39 -26.86 -12.28
N ASP A 177 -16.43 -26.10 -11.93
CA ASP A 177 -17.71 -26.15 -12.62
C ASP A 177 -17.82 -25.13 -13.77
N GLY A 178 -16.85 -24.22 -13.90
CA GLY A 178 -16.72 -23.26 -14.98
C GLY A 178 -17.76 -22.14 -14.92
N ASN A 179 -18.31 -21.86 -13.74
CA ASN A 179 -19.36 -20.86 -13.54
C ASN A 179 -18.79 -19.42 -13.38
N ALA A 180 -17.46 -19.26 -13.46
CA ALA A 180 -16.73 -18.01 -13.25
C ALA A 180 -16.82 -17.44 -11.82
N GLN A 181 -17.08 -18.29 -10.84
CA GLN A 181 -17.12 -17.99 -9.41
C GLN A 181 -16.47 -19.12 -8.61
N ILE A 182 -15.51 -18.80 -7.76
CA ILE A 182 -14.91 -19.81 -6.87
C ILE A 182 -15.66 -19.81 -5.54
N HIS A 183 -16.29 -20.93 -5.23
CA HIS A 183 -16.90 -21.16 -3.91
C HIS A 183 -15.83 -21.63 -2.91
N GLN A 184 -16.09 -21.44 -1.62
CA GLN A 184 -15.13 -21.81 -0.57
C GLN A 184 -14.65 -23.26 -0.66
N HIS A 185 -15.55 -24.20 -0.96
CA HIS A 185 -15.19 -25.62 -1.09
C HIS A 185 -14.28 -25.90 -2.29
N GLU A 186 -14.46 -25.19 -3.41
CA GLU A 186 -13.60 -25.28 -4.58
C GLU A 186 -12.21 -24.71 -4.27
N PHE A 187 -12.17 -23.55 -3.60
CA PHE A 187 -10.93 -22.93 -3.15
C PHE A 187 -10.13 -23.85 -2.21
N LEU A 188 -10.79 -24.44 -1.22
CA LEU A 188 -10.16 -25.37 -0.28
C LEU A 188 -9.60 -26.61 -0.99
N ALA A 189 -10.29 -27.11 -2.02
CA ALA A 189 -9.83 -28.25 -2.81
C ALA A 189 -8.69 -27.90 -3.79
N GLY A 190 -8.69 -26.67 -4.34
CA GLY A 190 -7.81 -26.28 -5.46
C GLY A 190 -6.62 -25.37 -5.11
N SER A 191 -6.59 -24.74 -3.93
CA SER A 191 -5.59 -23.71 -3.56
C SER A 191 -4.18 -24.23 -3.25
N SER A 192 -3.96 -25.54 -3.23
CA SER A 192 -2.69 -26.19 -2.83
C SER A 192 -2.25 -25.93 -1.38
N LEU A 193 -3.06 -25.24 -0.58
CA LEU A 193 -2.78 -24.97 0.82
C LEU A 193 -3.07 -26.21 1.68
N ALA A 194 -2.05 -26.69 2.40
CA ALA A 194 -2.16 -27.90 3.22
C ALA A 194 -3.01 -27.72 4.49
N ASP A 195 -3.09 -26.49 5.04
CA ASP A 195 -3.87 -26.17 6.23
C ASP A 195 -5.25 -25.62 5.85
N PRO A 196 -6.36 -26.34 6.14
CA PRO A 196 -7.70 -25.90 5.83
C PRO A 196 -8.11 -24.61 6.55
N GLU A 197 -7.61 -24.35 7.77
CA GLU A 197 -7.91 -23.10 8.47
C GLU A 197 -7.21 -21.92 7.80
N LEU A 198 -5.96 -22.10 7.40
CA LEU A 198 -5.25 -21.11 6.61
C LEU A 198 -5.97 -20.86 5.29
N ALA A 199 -6.35 -21.91 4.57
CA ALA A 199 -7.05 -21.78 3.30
C ALA A 199 -8.40 -21.05 3.46
N GLY A 200 -9.15 -21.32 4.54
CA GLY A 200 -10.36 -20.56 4.88
C GLY A 200 -10.10 -19.08 5.17
N ARG A 201 -9.03 -18.76 5.91
CA ARG A 201 -8.63 -17.36 6.15
C ARG A 201 -8.20 -16.65 4.86
N VAL A 202 -7.49 -17.36 3.98
CA VAL A 202 -7.05 -16.83 2.69
C VAL A 202 -8.25 -16.58 1.79
N PHE A 203 -9.20 -17.51 1.72
CA PHE A 203 -10.46 -17.31 1.00
C PHE A 203 -11.18 -16.04 1.46
N ASN A 204 -11.32 -15.84 2.77
CA ASN A 204 -11.92 -14.63 3.32
C ASN A 204 -11.12 -13.35 3.00
N GLY A 205 -9.81 -13.46 2.77
CA GLY A 205 -8.97 -12.35 2.32
C GLY A 205 -9.20 -11.98 0.85
N PHE A 206 -9.60 -12.94 0.02
CA PHE A 206 -10.04 -12.72 -1.36
C PHE A 206 -11.50 -12.23 -1.43
N ASP A 207 -12.36 -12.71 -0.54
CA ASP A 207 -13.79 -12.38 -0.46
C ASP A 207 -14.00 -10.99 0.16
N ALA A 208 -13.73 -9.95 -0.63
CA ALA A 208 -13.80 -8.58 -0.17
C ALA A 208 -15.22 -8.11 0.16
N ASN A 209 -16.25 -8.73 -0.44
CA ASN A 209 -17.65 -8.34 -0.27
C ASN A 209 -18.40 -9.20 0.77
N GLY A 210 -17.83 -10.36 1.17
CA GLY A 210 -18.37 -11.25 2.18
C GLY A 210 -19.54 -12.11 1.70
N ASP A 211 -19.70 -12.31 0.39
CA ASP A 211 -20.79 -13.10 -0.20
C ASP A 211 -20.49 -14.62 -0.28
N LEU A 212 -19.31 -15.02 0.21
CA LEU A 212 -18.82 -16.41 0.23
C LEU A 212 -18.58 -17.00 -1.16
N THR A 213 -18.44 -16.15 -2.17
CA THR A 213 -18.02 -16.51 -3.53
C THR A 213 -16.92 -15.55 -3.98
N LEU A 214 -15.99 -16.04 -4.81
CA LEU A 214 -14.97 -15.17 -5.41
C LEU A 214 -15.27 -15.01 -6.89
N SER A 215 -15.70 -13.82 -7.28
CA SER A 215 -15.75 -13.47 -8.71
C SER A 215 -14.33 -13.37 -9.29
N VAL A 216 -14.22 -13.51 -10.62
CA VAL A 216 -12.95 -13.26 -11.35
C VAL A 216 -12.36 -11.89 -10.96
N THR A 217 -13.20 -10.87 -10.87
CA THR A 217 -12.80 -9.50 -10.55
C THR A 217 -12.18 -9.39 -9.16
N GLU A 218 -12.83 -9.96 -8.15
CA GLU A 218 -12.32 -9.95 -6.76
C GLU A 218 -11.02 -10.72 -6.64
N PHE A 219 -10.99 -11.92 -7.22
CA PHE A 219 -9.82 -12.77 -7.19
C PHE A 219 -8.61 -12.08 -7.82
N LEU A 220 -8.76 -11.56 -9.05
CA LEU A 220 -7.68 -10.88 -9.75
C LEU A 220 -7.25 -9.62 -9.01
N SER A 221 -8.18 -8.83 -8.48
CA SER A 221 -7.85 -7.59 -7.75
C SER A 221 -7.00 -7.87 -6.51
N VAL A 222 -7.42 -8.84 -5.69
CA VAL A 222 -6.70 -9.18 -4.46
C VAL A 222 -5.36 -9.86 -4.78
N TRP A 223 -5.32 -10.78 -5.75
CA TRP A 223 -4.08 -11.43 -6.20
C TRP A 223 -3.07 -10.39 -6.67
N SER A 224 -3.50 -9.48 -7.54
CA SER A 224 -2.69 -8.41 -8.13
C SER A 224 -2.10 -7.49 -7.05
N ARG A 225 -2.90 -7.16 -6.01
CA ARG A 225 -2.41 -6.41 -4.85
C ARG A 225 -1.38 -7.20 -4.03
N TRP A 226 -1.70 -8.44 -3.67
CA TRP A 226 -0.83 -9.29 -2.86
C TRP A 226 0.50 -9.62 -3.55
N ALA A 227 0.48 -9.84 -4.87
CA ALA A 227 1.68 -10.10 -5.67
C ALA A 227 2.63 -8.89 -5.75
N ARG A 228 2.13 -7.68 -5.50
CA ARG A 228 2.94 -6.45 -5.47
C ARG A 228 3.35 -6.01 -4.08
N GLU A 229 2.92 -6.71 -3.03
CA GLU A 229 3.41 -6.40 -1.69
C GLU A 229 4.93 -6.59 -1.64
N ALA A 230 5.61 -5.57 -1.11
CA ALA A 230 7.05 -5.57 -1.01
C ALA A 230 7.53 -6.66 -0.04
N PRO A 231 8.52 -7.49 -0.39
CA PRO A 231 9.07 -8.53 0.48
C PRO A 231 10.03 -7.97 1.55
N ILE A 232 9.82 -6.72 1.96
CA ILE A 232 10.69 -6.03 2.90
C ILE A 232 9.85 -5.19 3.86
N GLU A 233 10.22 -5.22 5.12
CA GLU A 233 9.65 -4.34 6.14
C GLU A 233 10.58 -3.15 6.35
N ALA A 234 10.02 -1.94 6.29
CA ALA A 234 10.73 -0.70 6.57
C ALA A 234 10.35 -0.17 7.97
N ARG A 235 11.35 0.17 8.78
CA ARG A 235 11.15 0.80 10.09
C ARG A 235 12.07 1.99 10.26
N LEU A 236 11.49 3.14 10.54
CA LEU A 236 12.24 4.34 10.90
C LEU A 236 12.43 4.40 12.41
N ILE A 237 13.67 4.57 12.84
CA ILE A 237 14.07 4.57 14.25
C ILE A 237 14.69 5.92 14.58
N ALA A 238 14.06 6.69 15.46
CA ALA A 238 14.67 7.85 16.08
C ALA A 238 15.65 7.42 17.16
N ILE A 239 16.95 7.60 16.92
CA ILE A 239 17.97 7.45 17.97
C ILE A 239 17.86 8.63 18.95
N GLU A 240 17.55 9.81 18.44
CA GLU A 240 17.25 11.01 19.20
C GLU A 240 15.79 11.42 19.00
N GLN A 241 15.06 11.57 20.11
CA GLN A 241 13.63 11.89 20.10
C GLN A 241 13.33 13.36 20.35
N THR A 242 14.33 14.17 20.74
CA THR A 242 14.14 15.59 21.03
C THR A 242 15.21 16.41 20.34
N TYR A 243 14.80 17.41 19.55
CA TYR A 243 15.69 18.29 18.81
C TYR A 243 15.51 19.74 19.25
N THR A 244 16.59 20.51 19.23
CA THR A 244 16.55 21.93 19.59
C THR A 244 16.27 22.78 18.36
N LEU A 245 15.34 23.73 18.49
CA LEU A 245 14.97 24.69 17.45
C LEU A 245 15.72 26.01 17.68
N PRO A 246 16.67 26.38 16.80
CA PRO A 246 17.42 27.64 16.91
C PRO A 246 16.50 28.85 16.97
N LYS A 247 16.84 29.85 17.78
CA LYS A 247 16.00 31.07 17.95
C LYS A 247 15.74 31.78 16.64
N GLU A 248 16.74 31.84 15.76
CA GLU A 248 16.65 32.47 14.44
C GLU A 248 15.59 31.81 13.53
N TRP A 249 15.32 30.51 13.70
CA TRP A 249 14.37 29.76 12.87
C TRP A 249 12.92 29.93 13.31
N GLN A 250 12.69 30.50 14.50
CA GLN A 250 11.35 30.65 15.07
C GLN A 250 10.57 31.84 14.48
N SER A 251 11.25 32.75 13.78
CA SER A 251 10.68 34.01 13.30
C SER A 251 9.90 33.86 11.99
N ASP A 252 8.87 34.69 11.80
CA ASP A 252 8.15 34.78 10.51
C ASP A 252 9.06 35.22 9.36
N ALA A 253 10.06 36.05 9.66
CA ALA A 253 11.07 36.49 8.69
C ALA A 253 11.88 35.30 8.13
N PHE A 254 12.25 34.34 8.99
CA PHE A 254 12.92 33.12 8.55
C PHE A 254 12.03 32.28 7.64
N ARG A 255 10.76 32.05 8.04
CA ARG A 255 9.80 31.27 7.23
C ARG A 255 9.63 31.87 5.85
N LYS A 256 9.41 33.19 5.80
CA LYS A 256 9.27 33.94 4.55
C LYS A 256 10.51 33.79 3.67
N ARG A 257 11.72 33.92 4.26
CA ARG A 257 12.98 33.73 3.54
C ARG A 257 13.08 32.33 2.92
N ILE A 258 12.77 31.26 3.65
CA ILE A 258 12.84 29.90 3.12
C ILE A 258 11.87 29.70 1.96
N ILE A 259 10.64 30.20 2.07
CA ILE A 259 9.61 30.05 1.03
C ILE A 259 9.98 30.81 -0.25
N GLU A 260 10.56 32.01 -0.11
CA GLU A 260 10.90 32.89 -1.23
C GLU A 260 12.25 32.55 -1.89
N GLU A 261 13.09 31.74 -1.24
CA GLU A 261 14.41 31.38 -1.76
C GLU A 261 14.29 30.41 -2.95
N GLU A 262 14.96 30.75 -4.05
CA GLU A 262 14.97 29.94 -5.29
C GLU A 262 16.29 29.17 -5.46
N GLN A 263 17.34 29.58 -4.73
CA GLN A 263 18.67 29.00 -4.84
C GLN A 263 19.00 28.18 -3.59
N SER A 264 19.27 26.88 -3.76
CA SER A 264 19.59 25.98 -2.65
C SER A 264 20.84 26.38 -1.86
N GLU A 265 21.81 27.02 -2.51
CA GLU A 265 23.06 27.51 -1.90
C GLU A 265 22.86 28.62 -0.86
N ASN A 266 21.73 29.33 -0.90
CA ASN A 266 21.40 30.39 0.05
C ASN A 266 20.59 29.88 1.25
N LEU A 267 20.11 28.65 1.19
CA LEU A 267 19.37 28.05 2.30
C LEU A 267 20.32 27.77 3.48
N PRO A 268 19.83 27.90 4.73
CA PRO A 268 20.60 27.50 5.91
C PRO A 268 20.87 25.98 5.88
N ALA A 269 21.82 25.53 6.70
CA ALA A 269 22.06 24.09 6.84
C ALA A 269 20.78 23.37 7.30
N SER A 270 20.50 22.24 6.68
CA SER A 270 19.34 21.40 6.99
C SER A 270 19.33 20.95 8.46
N PRO A 271 18.14 20.80 9.08
CA PRO A 271 18.03 20.34 10.45
C PRO A 271 18.72 18.98 10.64
N LYS A 272 19.68 18.92 11.55
CA LYS A 272 20.38 17.68 11.87
C LYS A 272 19.46 16.77 12.67
N VAL A 273 19.42 15.51 12.25
CA VAL A 273 18.67 14.46 12.94
C VAL A 273 19.54 13.22 13.14
N LYS A 274 19.11 12.35 14.04
CA LYS A 274 19.76 11.07 14.27
C LYS A 274 18.73 9.96 14.09
N LEU A 275 18.43 9.64 12.85
CA LEU A 275 17.48 8.59 12.49
C LEU A 275 18.21 7.43 11.81
N VAL A 276 17.59 6.25 11.85
CA VAL A 276 18.02 5.07 11.09
C VAL A 276 16.81 4.48 10.41
N LEU A 277 16.88 4.35 9.08
CA LEU A 277 15.96 3.50 8.33
C LEU A 277 16.49 2.07 8.36
N GLU A 278 15.75 1.17 9.00
CA GLU A 278 16.02 -0.26 9.01
C GLU A 278 15.12 -0.96 7.99
N LEU A 279 15.74 -1.67 7.06
CA LEU A 279 15.10 -2.47 6.04
C LEU A 279 15.31 -3.96 6.38
N HIS A 280 14.24 -4.72 6.54
CA HIS A 280 14.29 -6.13 6.93
C HIS A 280 13.70 -7.01 5.82
N ASN A 281 14.54 -7.83 5.20
CA ASN A 281 14.09 -8.74 4.16
C ASN A 281 13.31 -9.91 4.78
N THR A 282 12.02 -10.00 4.45
CA THR A 282 11.09 -11.01 4.95
C THR A 282 10.86 -12.16 3.97
N SER A 283 11.44 -12.11 2.78
CA SER A 283 11.41 -13.22 1.82
C SER A 283 12.58 -14.19 2.00
N ASP A 284 12.51 -15.27 1.22
CA ASP A 284 13.54 -16.28 1.02
C ASP A 284 14.49 -15.94 -0.16
N GLU A 285 14.26 -14.81 -0.83
CA GLU A 285 15.08 -14.32 -1.93
C GLU A 285 15.92 -13.10 -1.52
N PRO A 286 17.10 -12.90 -2.11
CA PRO A 286 17.89 -11.70 -1.86
C PRO A 286 17.23 -10.46 -2.45
N ILE A 287 17.20 -9.37 -1.69
CA ILE A 287 16.71 -8.05 -2.14
C ILE A 287 17.91 -7.15 -2.37
N MET A 288 17.91 -6.43 -3.48
CA MET A 288 18.97 -5.53 -3.88
C MET A 288 18.53 -4.09 -3.65
N ILE A 289 19.47 -3.25 -3.24
CA ILE A 289 19.29 -1.80 -3.19
C ILE A 289 19.89 -1.22 -4.47
N SER A 290 19.24 -0.24 -5.10
CA SER A 290 19.77 0.40 -6.30
C SER A 290 21.14 1.04 -6.03
N PRO A 291 22.13 0.91 -6.94
CA PRO A 291 23.42 1.56 -6.83
C PRO A 291 23.44 2.93 -7.56
N GLY A 292 22.28 3.52 -7.87
CA GLY A 292 22.14 4.75 -8.67
C GLY A 292 22.80 5.97 -8.04
N GLY A 293 24.12 6.07 -8.12
CA GLY A 293 24.87 7.07 -7.37
C GLY A 293 24.90 6.78 -5.88
N GLY A 294 25.57 7.66 -5.13
CA GLY A 294 25.96 7.42 -3.74
C GLY A 294 24.78 7.11 -2.80
N ILE A 295 24.30 5.87 -2.81
CA ILE A 295 23.20 5.32 -2.00
C ILE A 295 22.00 6.27 -2.03
N ASP A 296 21.06 6.05 -2.98
CA ASP A 296 19.74 6.70 -3.00
C ASP A 296 19.28 6.94 -1.57
N GLU A 297 19.24 8.18 -1.10
CA GLU A 297 18.86 8.47 0.27
C GLU A 297 17.36 8.29 0.44
N PRO A 298 16.89 7.89 1.63
CA PRO A 298 15.47 7.79 1.89
C PRO A 298 14.79 9.13 1.70
N GLU A 299 13.68 9.12 0.95
CA GLU A 299 12.79 10.26 0.87
C GLU A 299 12.04 10.38 2.20
N LEU A 300 12.11 11.55 2.83
CA LEU A 300 11.49 11.77 4.14
C LEU A 300 10.23 12.61 3.97
N THR A 301 9.11 12.11 4.48
CA THR A 301 7.90 12.93 4.66
C THR A 301 7.81 13.34 6.12
N VAL A 302 7.75 14.64 6.36
CA VAL A 302 7.65 15.22 7.70
C VAL A 302 6.30 15.91 7.85
N GLN A 303 5.68 15.76 9.01
CA GLN A 303 4.43 16.43 9.37
C GLN A 303 4.54 17.00 10.77
N GLY A 304 4.11 18.24 10.97
CA GLY A 304 4.10 18.89 12.27
C GLY A 304 3.88 20.40 12.18
N PRO A 305 3.81 21.10 13.32
CA PRO A 305 3.54 22.53 13.35
C PRO A 305 4.68 23.32 12.71
N GLY A 306 4.38 24.40 11.97
CA GLY A 306 5.42 25.28 11.42
C GLY A 306 6.44 24.58 10.53
N LEU A 307 6.05 23.51 9.83
CA LEU A 307 6.86 22.93 8.79
C LEU A 307 6.94 23.92 7.61
N VAL A 308 8.15 24.17 7.12
CA VAL A 308 8.38 25.02 5.95
C VAL A 308 9.25 24.26 4.97
N ALA A 309 8.81 24.21 3.72
CA ALA A 309 9.56 23.71 2.58
C ALA A 309 9.53 24.78 1.48
N PRO A 310 10.64 25.01 0.76
CA PRO A 310 10.68 25.93 -0.37
C PRO A 310 9.98 25.31 -1.58
N ASP A 311 9.02 26.04 -2.17
CA ASP A 311 8.25 25.54 -3.32
C ASP A 311 9.00 25.66 -4.66
N ARG A 312 10.12 26.40 -4.71
CA ARG A 312 10.72 26.92 -5.95
C ARG A 312 12.21 26.63 -6.13
N LEU A 313 12.75 25.60 -5.49
CA LEU A 313 14.16 25.28 -5.70
C LEU A 313 14.41 24.82 -7.13
N ARG A 314 15.28 25.55 -7.83
CA ARG A 314 15.75 25.13 -9.15
C ARG A 314 16.60 23.88 -9.01
N SER A 315 16.18 22.81 -9.67
CA SER A 315 16.83 21.52 -9.61
C SER A 315 18.20 21.55 -10.29
N PHE A 316 19.21 21.01 -9.63
CA PHE A 316 20.41 20.53 -10.31
C PHE A 316 20.44 19.00 -10.20
N SER A 317 19.99 18.30 -11.24
CA SER A 317 20.08 16.85 -11.31
C SER A 317 21.49 16.43 -11.74
N GLY A 318 22.42 16.42 -10.79
CA GLY A 318 23.71 15.77 -10.98
C GLY A 318 23.59 14.28 -10.65
N THR A 319 23.45 13.41 -11.65
CA THR A 319 23.62 11.97 -11.43
C THR A 319 25.11 11.68 -11.21
N SER A 320 25.54 11.68 -9.94
CA SER A 320 26.85 11.14 -9.61
C SER A 320 26.80 9.64 -9.83
N SER A 321 27.43 9.13 -10.88
CA SER A 321 27.53 7.68 -11.12
C SER A 321 28.62 7.09 -10.22
N GLY A 322 28.32 6.98 -8.92
CA GLY A 322 29.18 6.32 -7.96
C GLY A 322 29.31 4.83 -8.29
N SER A 323 30.55 4.33 -8.32
CA SER A 323 30.89 2.90 -8.49
C SER A 323 30.68 2.08 -7.20
N THR A 324 29.73 2.50 -6.35
CA THR A 324 29.54 1.92 -5.03
C THR A 324 28.98 0.50 -5.16
N PRO A 325 29.53 -0.48 -4.42
CA PRO A 325 28.97 -1.82 -4.37
C PRO A 325 27.48 -1.80 -4.06
N GLN A 326 26.71 -2.45 -4.93
CA GLN A 326 25.27 -2.56 -4.77
C GLN A 326 24.96 -3.40 -3.52
N PRO A 327 24.35 -2.84 -2.46
CA PRO A 327 24.05 -3.62 -1.27
C PRO A 327 23.01 -4.69 -1.56
N VAL A 328 23.20 -5.88 -0.99
CA VAL A 328 22.25 -7.01 -1.07
C VAL A 328 21.82 -7.41 0.33
N ILE A 329 20.52 -7.35 0.58
CA ILE A 329 19.88 -7.78 1.82
C ILE A 329 19.48 -9.24 1.65
N ARG A 330 20.25 -10.15 2.26
CA ARG A 330 19.95 -11.58 2.25
C ARG A 330 18.65 -11.91 3.00
N PRO A 331 18.03 -13.07 2.75
CA PRO A 331 16.86 -13.55 3.48
C PRO A 331 17.00 -13.45 5.01
N GLY A 332 16.00 -12.86 5.67
CA GLY A 332 15.98 -12.65 7.12
C GLY A 332 17.06 -11.71 7.66
N LYS A 333 17.81 -11.01 6.80
CA LYS A 333 18.81 -10.02 7.20
C LYS A 333 18.23 -8.61 7.15
N ARG A 334 18.94 -7.72 7.84
CA ARG A 334 18.60 -6.31 7.96
C ARG A 334 19.68 -5.45 7.34
N PHE A 335 19.27 -4.36 6.74
CA PHE A 335 20.12 -3.29 6.26
C PHE A 335 19.72 -2.00 6.96
N ARG A 336 20.71 -1.14 7.27
CA ARG A 336 20.48 0.09 8.04
C ARG A 336 21.10 1.25 7.32
N ILE A 337 20.31 2.29 7.12
CA ILE A 337 20.71 3.54 6.50
C ILE A 337 20.64 4.62 7.58
N ALA A 338 21.79 5.22 7.89
CA ALA A 338 21.85 6.33 8.82
C ALA A 338 21.38 7.61 8.12
N ILE A 339 20.53 8.38 8.81
CA ILE A 339 19.95 9.62 8.32
C ILE A 339 20.40 10.71 9.29
N GLY A 340 21.32 11.56 8.84
CA GLY A 340 21.93 12.62 9.64
C GLY A 340 21.25 13.99 9.52
N SER A 341 20.28 14.11 8.61
CA SER A 341 19.63 15.36 8.21
C SER A 341 18.19 15.07 7.77
N LEU A 342 17.26 15.99 8.01
CA LEU A 342 15.91 15.90 7.42
C LEU A 342 15.92 15.98 5.89
N ASN A 343 17.01 16.50 5.33
CA ASN A 343 17.26 16.53 3.90
C ASN A 343 18.50 15.65 3.71
N PRO A 344 18.34 14.33 3.65
CA PRO A 344 19.48 13.43 3.67
C PRO A 344 20.36 13.65 2.44
N GLY A 345 19.77 14.03 1.29
CA GLY A 345 20.52 14.38 0.10
C GLY A 345 20.93 15.81 -0.02
N GLU A 346 22.23 16.02 -0.23
CA GLU A 346 22.79 17.30 -0.68
C GLU A 346 22.14 17.78 -1.99
N PHE A 347 21.50 16.87 -2.74
CA PHE A 347 20.78 17.14 -3.99
C PHE A 347 19.26 16.99 -3.90
N SER A 348 18.71 16.66 -2.72
CA SER A 348 17.25 16.60 -2.55
C SER A 348 16.66 18.01 -2.56
N LEU A 349 15.63 18.20 -3.38
CA LEU A 349 14.92 19.49 -3.51
C LEU A 349 13.96 19.74 -2.35
N ASP A 350 13.70 18.72 -1.54
CA ASP A 350 12.72 18.79 -0.46
C ASP A 350 13.40 19.26 0.82
N ASN A 351 13.86 20.51 0.79
CA ASN A 351 14.50 21.11 1.95
C ASN A 351 13.47 21.45 3.03
N VAL A 352 13.33 20.58 4.03
CA VAL A 352 12.34 20.74 5.09
C VAL A 352 12.94 21.33 6.36
N TYR A 353 12.28 22.34 6.93
CA TYR A 353 12.66 22.98 8.19
C TYR A 353 11.49 22.98 9.18
N TRP A 354 11.78 22.67 10.45
CA TRP A 354 10.90 23.00 11.55
C TRP A 354 11.10 24.47 11.97
N THR A 355 10.00 25.19 12.17
CA THR A 355 10.04 26.61 12.60
C THR A 355 9.17 26.88 13.84
N GLN A 356 8.63 25.81 14.45
CA GLN A 356 7.89 25.85 15.71
C GLN A 356 8.30 24.69 16.61
N ALA A 357 8.24 24.91 17.92
CA ALA A 357 8.33 23.80 18.87
C ALA A 357 7.05 22.96 18.80
N GLY A 358 7.17 21.64 18.97
CA GLY A 358 6.02 20.74 18.92
C GLY A 358 6.40 19.29 18.66
N GLU A 359 5.38 18.46 18.48
CA GLU A 359 5.57 17.07 18.04
C GLU A 359 5.49 16.99 16.52
N TYR A 360 6.41 16.22 15.95
CA TYR A 360 6.50 15.95 14.51
C TYR A 360 6.44 14.45 14.28
N THR A 361 5.85 14.09 13.15
CA THR A 361 5.80 12.72 12.63
C THR A 361 6.63 12.65 11.36
N ILE A 362 7.49 11.63 11.26
CA ILE A 362 8.38 11.42 10.13
C ILE A 362 8.14 10.01 9.58
N THR A 363 8.02 9.89 8.26
CA THR A 363 8.08 8.62 7.53
C THR A 363 9.24 8.67 6.54
N ALA A 364 9.77 7.51 6.19
CA ALA A 364 10.82 7.35 5.19
C ALA A 364 10.37 6.37 4.11
N SER A 365 10.49 6.78 2.85
CA SER A 365 10.25 5.95 1.67
C SER A 365 11.59 5.59 1.02
N TYR A 366 11.71 4.35 0.55
CA TYR A 366 12.96 3.86 -0.02
C TYR A 366 12.74 2.91 -1.20
N PRO A 367 13.42 3.09 -2.34
CA PRO A 367 13.34 2.15 -3.44
C PRO A 367 14.18 0.91 -3.15
N VAL A 368 13.58 -0.27 -3.24
CA VAL A 368 14.28 -1.56 -3.24
C VAL A 368 13.95 -2.33 -4.50
N TRP A 369 14.80 -3.28 -4.85
CA TRP A 369 14.67 -4.06 -6.06
C TRP A 369 14.78 -5.56 -5.80
N MET A 370 13.93 -6.33 -6.46
CA MET A 370 14.15 -7.76 -6.69
C MET A 370 14.68 -7.98 -8.10
N ASN A 371 15.48 -9.03 -8.28
CA ASN A 371 15.95 -9.48 -9.59
C ASN A 371 16.66 -8.40 -10.42
N LEU A 372 17.22 -7.38 -9.77
CA LEU A 372 18.02 -6.37 -10.45
C LEU A 372 19.37 -6.95 -10.82
N ALA A 373 19.80 -6.80 -12.06
CA ALA A 373 21.14 -7.24 -12.44
C ALA A 373 22.21 -6.39 -11.73
N PRO A 374 23.33 -6.99 -11.30
CA PRO A 374 24.47 -6.23 -10.79
C PRO A 374 24.95 -5.23 -11.86
N HIS A 375 25.07 -3.95 -11.51
CA HIS A 375 25.56 -2.92 -12.43
C HIS A 375 27.00 -3.18 -12.95
N LEU A 376 27.80 -3.96 -12.21
CA LEU A 376 29.17 -4.35 -12.56
C LEU A 376 29.44 -5.81 -12.13
N PRO A 377 28.91 -6.83 -12.85
CA PRO A 377 29.01 -8.23 -12.45
C PRO A 377 30.44 -8.72 -12.25
N GLN A 378 31.38 -8.18 -13.03
CA GLN A 378 32.81 -8.50 -12.92
C GLN A 378 33.43 -8.10 -11.58
N LEU A 379 32.91 -7.04 -10.93
CA LEU A 379 33.38 -6.57 -9.62
C LEU A 379 32.66 -7.28 -8.46
N PHE A 380 31.45 -7.80 -8.69
CA PHE A 380 30.59 -8.37 -7.66
C PHE A 380 30.23 -9.84 -7.92
N LYS A 381 31.25 -10.68 -8.14
CA LYS A 381 31.10 -12.12 -8.46
C LYS A 381 30.28 -12.95 -7.47
N ASN A 382 30.09 -12.46 -6.25
CA ASN A 382 29.34 -13.13 -5.19
C ASN A 382 27.87 -12.68 -5.10
N GLN A 383 27.42 -11.79 -5.99
CA GLN A 383 26.02 -11.38 -6.04
C GLN A 383 25.17 -12.48 -6.68
N PRO A 384 23.94 -12.68 -6.18
CA PRO A 384 23.01 -13.64 -6.75
C PRO A 384 22.71 -13.28 -8.20
N VAL A 385 22.61 -14.29 -9.06
CA VAL A 385 22.13 -14.10 -10.44
C VAL A 385 20.62 -13.80 -10.35
N PRO A 386 20.14 -12.68 -10.88
CA PRO A 386 18.72 -12.35 -10.88
C PRO A 386 17.91 -13.42 -11.60
N LYS A 387 16.70 -13.71 -11.11
CA LYS A 387 15.76 -14.65 -11.73
C LYS A 387 14.52 -13.89 -12.17
N GLY A 388 14.29 -13.75 -13.47
CA GLY A 388 13.14 -13.01 -13.99
C GLY A 388 13.39 -11.50 -14.10
N LEU A 389 12.29 -10.74 -14.23
CA LEU A 389 12.32 -9.30 -14.46
C LEU A 389 12.69 -8.53 -13.19
N PRO A 390 13.46 -7.43 -13.29
CA PRO A 390 13.66 -6.51 -12.19
C PRO A 390 12.32 -5.94 -11.71
N ILE A 391 12.11 -5.93 -10.39
CA ILE A 391 10.91 -5.34 -9.79
C ILE A 391 11.35 -4.28 -8.80
N LYS A 392 10.83 -3.06 -8.99
CA LYS A 392 11.01 -1.97 -8.03
C LYS A 392 9.86 -1.99 -7.03
N PHE A 393 10.18 -1.86 -5.76
CA PHE A 393 9.22 -1.56 -4.70
C PHE A 393 9.62 -0.24 -4.04
N ILE A 394 8.64 0.62 -3.79
CA ILE A 394 8.82 1.75 -2.88
C ILE A 394 8.31 1.28 -1.51
N VAL A 395 9.21 1.22 -0.52
CA VAL A 395 8.83 0.81 0.83
C VAL A 395 8.82 1.99 1.77
N THR A 396 7.66 2.19 2.41
CA THR A 396 7.42 3.27 3.35
C THR A 396 7.46 2.75 4.77
N SER A 397 8.29 3.35 5.60
CA SER A 397 8.38 2.99 7.02
C SER A 397 7.13 3.40 7.79
N SER A 398 6.86 2.72 8.90
CA SER A 398 5.93 3.26 9.89
C SER A 398 6.37 4.65 10.39
N ALA A 399 5.38 5.48 10.71
CA ALA A 399 5.57 6.81 11.27
C ALA A 399 6.39 6.80 12.57
N CYS A 400 7.43 7.62 12.63
CA CYS A 400 8.26 7.86 13.81
C CYS A 400 7.96 9.25 14.37
N ARG A 401 7.71 9.35 15.69
CA ARG A 401 7.48 10.64 16.35
C ARG A 401 8.74 11.19 16.96
N VAL A 402 8.94 12.50 16.81
CA VAL A 402 10.02 13.26 17.44
C VAL A 402 9.45 14.56 18.01
N LYS A 403 10.14 15.14 18.98
CA LYS A 403 9.78 16.41 19.60
C LYS A 403 10.81 17.47 19.24
N VAL A 404 10.35 18.66 18.92
CA VAL A 404 11.19 19.83 18.71
C VAL A 404 10.91 20.81 19.84
N VAL A 405 11.96 21.28 20.52
CA VAL A 405 11.86 22.23 21.63
C VAL A 405 12.57 23.52 21.26
N ALA A 406 11.97 24.66 21.60
CA ALA A 406 12.61 25.95 21.42
C ALA A 406 13.90 26.02 22.23
N GLU A 407 14.95 26.59 21.63
CA GLU A 407 16.15 26.95 22.37
C GLU A 407 15.80 27.96 23.47
N PRO A 408 16.22 27.73 24.73
CA PRO A 408 15.84 28.55 25.89
C PRO A 408 16.34 29.99 25.79
#